data_AF-A0A948DSR8-F1
#
_entry.id   AF-A0A948DSR8-F1
#
_cell.length_a   1.000
_cell.length_b   1.000
_cell.length_c   1.000
_cell.angle_alpha   90.00
_cell.angle_beta   90.00
_cell.angle_gamma   90.00
#
_symmetry.space_group_name_H-M   'P 1'
#
loop_
_entity.id
_entity.type
_entity.pdbx_description
1 polymer ?
#
loop_
_entity_poly.entity_id
_entity_poly.type
_entity_poly.pdbx_seq_one_letter_code
_entity_poly.pdbx_strand_id
1 'polypeptide(L)'
;MYTNLNTYSVTDLRQKTSKILNEAEDNGFVNIVQNSKPKVVVVSPQYLFALQEAYEDYLDNIEFDETINLKRTPFKKVLEEIQKA
;
A
#
# COMPACT_ATOMS: atom_id res chain seq x y z
N MET A 1 -10.32 19.24 6.42
CA MET A 1 -9.77 17.89 6.63
C MET A 1 -9.36 17.79 8.10
N TYR A 2 -10.08 17.02 8.92
CA TYR A 2 -9.85 16.96 10.36
C TYR A 2 -8.69 16.01 10.68
N THR A 3 -7.46 16.52 10.72
CA THR A 3 -6.23 15.75 11.02
C THR A 3 -6.18 15.23 12.47
N ASN A 4 -7.11 15.66 13.32
CA ASN A 4 -7.15 15.33 14.75
C ASN A 4 -7.89 14.02 15.10
N LEU A 5 -8.57 13.36 14.15
CA LEU A 5 -9.48 12.26 14.51
C LEU A 5 -8.77 10.95 14.92
N ASN A 6 -7.57 10.67 14.38
CA ASN A 6 -6.90 9.37 14.57
C ASN A 6 -5.42 9.53 14.96
N THR A 7 -5.10 10.40 15.90
CA THR A 7 -3.71 10.66 16.32
C THR A 7 -3.52 10.30 17.80
N TYR A 8 -2.56 9.43 18.07
CA TYR A 8 -2.26 8.89 19.40
C TYR A 8 -0.80 9.09 19.77
N SER A 9 -0.51 9.33 21.05
CA SER A 9 0.87 9.34 21.51
C SER A 9 1.43 7.92 21.64
N VAL A 10 2.75 7.77 21.70
CA VAL A 10 3.39 6.49 22.05
C VAL A 10 2.91 5.97 23.42
N THR A 11 2.62 6.88 24.35
CA THR A 11 2.07 6.50 25.67
C THR A 11 0.67 5.93 25.56
N ASP A 12 -0.19 6.52 24.72
CA ASP A 12 -1.54 5.99 24.45
C ASP A 12 -1.45 4.61 23.81
N LEU A 13 -0.55 4.43 22.84
CA LEU A 13 -0.31 3.13 22.19
C LEU A 13 0.04 2.05 23.22
N ARG A 14 0.87 2.37 24.21
CA ARG A 14 1.26 1.42 25.28
C ARG A 14 0.11 1.11 26.24
N GLN A 15 -0.74 2.09 26.55
CA GLN A 15 -1.81 1.94 27.55
C GLN A 15 -3.11 1.38 26.96
N LYS A 16 -3.39 1.65 25.69
CA LYS A 16 -4.68 1.41 25.02
C LYS A 16 -4.49 0.68 23.69
N THR A 17 -3.52 -0.23 23.62
CA THR A 17 -3.09 -0.88 22.37
C THR A 17 -4.26 -1.47 21.61
N SER A 18 -5.07 -2.32 22.23
CA SER A 18 -6.20 -2.98 21.55
C SER A 18 -7.21 -1.99 20.97
N LYS A 19 -7.52 -0.91 21.69
CA LYS A 19 -8.43 0.13 21.19
C LYS A 19 -7.86 0.80 19.93
N ILE A 20 -6.57 1.15 19.96
CA ILE A 20 -5.89 1.83 18.86
C ILE A 20 -5.74 0.91 17.64
N LEU A 21 -5.50 -0.39 17.86
CA LEU A 21 -5.46 -1.38 16.77
C LEU A 21 -6.83 -1.51 16.09
N ASN A 22 -7.91 -1.62 16.87
CA ASN A 22 -9.27 -1.69 16.31
C ASN A 22 -9.62 -0.41 15.54
N GLU A 23 -9.25 0.77 16.06
CA GLU A 23 -9.48 2.02 15.33
C GLU A 23 -8.64 2.12 14.05
N ALA A 24 -7.44 1.53 14.01
CA ALA A 24 -6.64 1.43 12.79
C ALA A 24 -7.32 0.53 11.75
N GLU A 25 -7.98 -0.53 12.20
CA GLU A 25 -8.74 -1.43 11.33
C GLU A 25 -10.01 -0.76 10.80
N ASP A 26 -10.79 -0.11 11.68
CA ASP A 26 -12.06 0.54 11.32
C ASP A 26 -11.87 1.77 10.42
N ASN A 27 -10.80 2.54 10.64
CA ASN A 27 -10.55 3.79 9.90
C ASN A 27 -9.46 3.66 8.83
N GLY A 28 -8.90 2.47 8.63
CA GLY A 28 -7.79 2.19 7.72
C GLY A 28 -6.41 2.58 8.28
N PHE A 29 -6.30 3.68 9.02
CA PHE A 29 -5.05 4.06 9.67
C PHE A 29 -5.19 4.93 10.92
N VAL A 30 -4.16 4.89 11.77
CA VAL A 30 -3.96 5.80 12.90
C VAL A 30 -2.51 6.30 12.95
N ASN A 31 -2.33 7.58 13.28
CA ASN A 31 -1.02 8.20 13.43
C ASN A 31 -0.49 8.05 14.85
N ILE A 32 0.77 7.65 14.99
CA ILE A 32 1.47 7.66 16.27
C ILE A 32 2.45 8.83 16.30
N VAL A 33 2.24 9.73 17.26
CA VAL A 33 3.08 10.91 17.48
C VAL A 33 4.04 10.70 18.65
N GLN A 34 5.28 11.18 18.46
CA GLN A 34 6.30 11.28 19.51
C GLN A 34 6.95 12.65 19.42
N ASN A 35 7.14 13.33 20.56
CA ASN A 35 7.73 14.69 20.61
C ASN A 35 7.01 15.67 19.67
N SER A 36 5.67 15.63 19.67
CA SER A 36 4.78 16.47 18.84
C SER A 36 4.97 16.32 17.33
N LYS A 37 5.57 15.21 16.87
CA LYS A 37 5.74 14.90 15.45
C LYS A 37 5.18 13.51 15.12
N PRO A 38 4.48 13.34 13.98
CA PRO A 38 4.12 12.02 13.48
C PRO A 38 5.40 11.21 13.27
N LYS A 39 5.42 9.98 13.77
CA LYS A 39 6.60 9.12 13.70
C LYS A 39 6.35 7.82 12.96
N VAL A 40 5.21 7.19 13.23
CA VAL A 40 4.77 5.98 12.53
C VAL A 40 3.26 6.04 12.30
N VAL A 41 2.80 5.26 11.33
CA VAL A 41 1.38 5.01 11.09
C VAL A 41 1.14 3.53 11.38
N VAL A 42 0.04 3.24 12.07
CA VAL A 42 -0.44 1.87 12.26
C VAL A 42 -1.59 1.65 11.30
N VAL A 43 -1.54 0.53 10.58
CA VAL A 43 -2.53 0.08 9.60
C VAL A 43 -2.72 -1.42 9.76
N SER A 44 -3.86 -1.95 9.31
CA SER A 44 -4.00 -3.39 9.17
C SER A 44 -3.10 -3.92 8.05
N PRO A 45 -2.56 -5.14 8.17
CA PRO A 45 -1.78 -5.75 7.10
C PRO A 45 -2.54 -5.81 5.77
N GLN A 46 -3.85 -6.11 5.82
CA GLN A 46 -4.71 -6.19 4.65
C GLN A 46 -4.81 -4.85 3.93
N TYR A 47 -4.97 -3.75 4.68
CA TYR A 47 -5.01 -2.41 4.11
C TYR A 47 -3.66 -2.04 3.47
N LEU A 48 -2.55 -2.39 4.10
CA LEU A 48 -1.22 -2.17 3.52
C LEU A 48 -1.04 -2.91 2.20
N PHE A 49 -1.40 -4.20 2.14
CA PHE A 49 -1.29 -4.99 0.91
C PHE A 49 -2.18 -4.45 -0.20
N ALA A 50 -3.42 -4.07 0.11
CA ALA A 50 -4.32 -3.47 -0.87
C ALA A 50 -3.78 -2.15 -1.43
N LEU A 51 -3.13 -1.33 -0.60
CA LEU A 51 -2.46 -0.10 -1.06
C LEU A 51 -1.26 -0.39 -1.96
N GLN A 52 -0.48 -1.43 -1.64
CA GLN A 52 0.66 -1.85 -2.47
C GLN A 52 0.18 -2.35 -3.83
N GLU A 53 -0.80 -3.24 -3.86
CA GLU A 53 -1.40 -3.77 -5.08
C GLU A 53 -1.97 -2.65 -5.95
N ALA A 54 -2.78 -1.74 -5.37
CA ALA A 54 -3.33 -0.61 -6.11
C ALA A 54 -2.26 0.34 -6.67
N TYR A 55 -1.12 0.47 -5.98
CA TYR A 55 0.01 1.27 -6.46
C TYR A 55 0.75 0.57 -7.61
N GLU A 56 0.98 -0.73 -7.51
CA GLU A 56 1.57 -1.54 -8.57
C GLU A 56 0.68 -1.54 -9.82
N ASP A 57 -0.63 -1.79 -9.66
CA ASP A 57 -1.60 -1.72 -10.76
C ASP A 57 -1.60 -0.36 -11.46
N TYR A 58 -1.46 0.73 -10.70
CA TYR A 58 -1.38 2.07 -11.28
C TYR A 58 -0.12 2.25 -12.12
N LEU A 59 1.03 1.76 -11.65
CA LEU A 59 2.28 1.81 -12.41
C LEU A 59 2.23 0.94 -13.66
N ASP A 60 1.66 -0.26 -13.56
CA ASP A 60 1.46 -1.17 -14.69
C ASP A 60 0.59 -0.53 -15.78
N ASN A 61 -0.45 0.21 -15.40
CA ASN A 61 -1.28 0.94 -16.35
C ASN A 61 -0.51 2.07 -17.04
N ILE A 62 0.35 2.81 -16.32
CA ILE A 62 1.23 3.81 -16.93
C ILE A 62 2.19 3.15 -17.92
N GLU A 63 2.85 2.06 -17.53
CA GLU A 63 3.76 1.33 -18.41
C GLU A 63 3.03 0.77 -19.63
N PHE A 64 1.82 0.23 -19.44
CA PHE A 64 0.98 -0.20 -20.55
C PHE A 64 0.72 0.94 -21.53
N ASP A 65 0.35 2.12 -21.02
CA ASP A 65 0.05 3.31 -21.81
C ASP A 65 1.26 3.81 -22.60
N GLU A 66 2.47 3.71 -22.03
CA GLU A 66 3.72 4.02 -22.73
C GLU A 66 4.09 2.97 -23.79
N THR A 67 3.67 1.72 -23.59
CA THR A 67 4.04 0.58 -24.43
C THR A 67 2.95 0.14 -25.42
N ILE A 68 1.80 0.83 -25.50
CA ILE A 68 0.69 0.48 -26.41
C ILE A 68 1.17 0.43 -27.88
N ASN A 69 2.11 1.31 -28.24
CA ASN A 69 2.63 1.41 -29.60
C ASN A 69 3.77 0.41 -29.91
N LEU A 70 4.23 -0.37 -28.92
CA LEU A 70 5.23 -1.40 -29.15
C LEU A 70 4.62 -2.60 -29.89
N LYS A 71 5.35 -3.11 -30.87
CA LYS A 71 4.95 -4.30 -31.62
C LYS A 71 4.95 -5.52 -30.68
N ARG A 72 3.76 -5.98 -30.29
CA ARG A 72 3.61 -7.12 -29.38
C ARG A 72 3.73 -8.45 -30.13
N THR A 73 4.58 -9.34 -29.62
CA THR A 73 4.70 -10.71 -30.13
C THR A 73 3.85 -11.63 -29.25
N PRO A 74 2.99 -12.50 -29.81
CA PRO A 74 2.22 -13.45 -29.02
C PRO A 74 3.14 -14.35 -28.18
N PHE A 75 2.78 -14.55 -26.91
CA PHE A 75 3.58 -15.33 -25.95
C PHE A 75 3.91 -16.74 -26.47
N LYS A 76 2.98 -17.38 -27.18
CA LYS A 76 3.21 -18.68 -27.83
C LYS A 76 4.43 -18.70 -28.75
N LYS A 77 4.64 -17.62 -29.50
CA LYS A 77 5.75 -17.50 -30.45
C LYS A 77 7.10 -17.34 -29.73
N VAL A 78 7.11 -16.61 -28.61
CA VAL A 78 8.29 -16.44 -27.75
C VAL A 78 8.66 -17.75 -27.05
N LEU A 79 7.66 -18.51 -26.57
CA LEU A 79 7.87 -19.84 -25.98
C LEU A 79 8.50 -20.82 -26.97
N GLU A 80 8.05 -20.83 -28.23
CA GLU A 80 8.61 -21.67 -29.29
C GLU A 80 10.06 -21.29 -29.64
N GLU A 81 10.47 -20.03 -29.47
CA GLU A 81 11.84 -19.57 -29.70
C GLU A 81 12.77 -19.93 -28.52
N ILE A 82 12.30 -19.80 -27.28
CA ILE A 82 13.08 -20.15 -26.07
C ILE A 82 13.30 -21.68 -25.98
N GLN A 83 12.30 -22.49 -26.34
CA GLN A 83 12.43 -23.96 -26.30
C GLN A 83 13.32 -24.53 -27.42
N LYS A 84 13.64 -23.73 -28.44
CA LYS A 84 14.53 -24.10 -29.55
C LYS A 84 15.99 -23.67 -29.32
N ALA A 85 16.25 -22.84 -28.31
CA ALA A 85 17.59 -22.41 -27.89
C ALA A 85 18.15 -23.36 -26.84
#